data_AF-A0A1M2VJ46-F1
#
_entry.id   AF-A0A1M2VJ46-F1
#
_cell.length_a   1.000
_cell.length_b   1.000
_cell.length_c   1.000
_cell.angle_alpha   90.00
_cell.angle_beta   90.00
_cell.angle_gamma   90.00
#
_symmetry.space_group_name_H-M   'P 1'
#
loop_
_entity.id
_entity.type
_entity.pdbx_description
1 polymer ?
#
loop_
_entity_poly.entity_id
_entity_poly.type
_entity_poly.pdbx_seq_one_letter_code
_entity_poly.pdbx_strand_id
1 'polypeptide(L)'
;MQSSQSRYRNPQPTSRADIFEATAGAGIASIRRTLNKQKEEKRMAKTHCTFCGKDDNDGPLKSCSRCKAAHYCDHTCQLSDFKARHKRQCANFVHPPTTSAFLTKPRASERYPLHPLFAHWHEDGVGCWVTIEGRIDCELQSLAESLDPTELRDRQKRMMAGGGAASRQTIRTHKVTARSLLGLRVLVQNRRKEKNPILVFGSHAQVLSQPMQTSAVQRGTAEGDNLVKFMRDGVPSAAIGVANDPWDKVHRLGISYINGVEVKKDAPLPDNIKNANEATILLNTGEYAILHLQFRVGDGNTISKDWEALGALEAFFLPWAPWDGTSAPAALAGSFPTAQAPASDASSTTHGRLLRAPFDQPGVDEYFADFIEHGEEAYTRSHYGDARANMSRVADESMAVMGERLLAQVAQAGNTDVLIQRLRDSGMGELADKLASRQ
;
A
#
# COMPACT_ATOMS: atom_id res chain seq x y z
N MET A 1 49.51 -24.03 -24.82
CA MET A 1 48.12 -24.49 -25.04
C MET A 1 47.24 -23.26 -25.20
N GLN A 2 46.91 -22.90 -26.44
CA GLN A 2 46.06 -21.75 -26.76
C GLN A 2 44.60 -22.20 -26.67
N SER A 3 43.86 -21.65 -25.71
CA SER A 3 42.42 -21.88 -25.54
C SER A 3 41.67 -21.14 -26.63
N SER A 4 41.15 -21.90 -27.60
CA SER A 4 40.27 -21.43 -28.66
C SER A 4 38.92 -21.01 -28.08
N GLN A 5 38.78 -19.71 -27.77
CA GLN A 5 37.49 -19.12 -27.42
C GLN A 5 36.59 -19.09 -28.66
N SER A 6 35.74 -20.12 -28.77
CA SER A 6 34.62 -20.18 -29.70
C SER A 6 33.68 -19.00 -29.44
N ARG A 7 33.66 -18.03 -30.37
CA ARG A 7 32.71 -16.91 -30.35
C ARG A 7 31.33 -17.45 -30.73
N TYR A 8 30.55 -17.89 -29.74
CA TYR A 8 29.12 -18.11 -29.91
C TYR A 8 28.46 -16.77 -30.25
N ARG A 9 28.12 -16.56 -31.54
CA ARG A 9 27.19 -15.51 -31.95
C ARG A 9 25.82 -15.92 -31.41
N ASN A 10 25.36 -15.25 -30.37
CA ASN A 10 23.95 -15.37 -29.97
C ASN A 10 23.09 -14.86 -31.15
N PRO A 11 22.18 -15.70 -31.69
CA PRO A 11 21.26 -15.25 -32.73
C PRO A 11 20.44 -14.08 -32.19
N GLN A 12 20.31 -13.01 -32.98
CA GLN A 12 19.43 -11.91 -32.61
C GLN A 12 17.98 -12.39 -32.67
N PRO A 13 17.13 -12.04 -31.68
CA PRO A 13 15.72 -12.38 -31.69
C PRO A 13 15.07 -11.80 -32.95
N THR A 14 14.52 -12.67 -33.79
CA THR A 14 13.94 -12.28 -35.09
C THR A 14 12.44 -12.00 -35.00
N SER A 15 11.76 -12.52 -33.96
CA SER A 15 10.33 -12.36 -33.78
C SER A 15 9.97 -11.44 -32.61
N ARG A 16 8.79 -10.79 -32.66
CA ARG A 16 8.24 -10.02 -31.53
C ARG A 16 8.03 -10.90 -30.28
N ALA A 17 7.71 -12.18 -30.46
CA ALA A 17 7.57 -13.11 -29.35
C ALA A 17 8.92 -13.35 -28.66
N ASP A 18 10.01 -13.47 -29.43
CA ASP A 18 11.36 -13.64 -28.90
C ASP A 18 11.80 -12.40 -28.09
N ILE A 19 11.45 -11.20 -28.57
CA ILE A 19 11.72 -9.94 -27.87
C ILE A 19 10.94 -9.89 -26.55
N PHE A 20 9.65 -10.28 -26.56
CA PHE A 20 8.83 -10.34 -25.37
C PHE A 20 9.41 -11.32 -24.34
N GLU A 21 9.75 -12.54 -24.75
CA GLU A 21 10.30 -13.56 -23.88
C GLU A 21 11.65 -13.14 -23.28
N ALA A 22 12.54 -12.57 -24.10
CA ALA A 22 13.83 -12.05 -23.63
C ALA A 22 13.65 -10.91 -22.61
N THR A 23 12.73 -9.98 -22.87
CA THR A 23 12.45 -8.84 -21.98
C THR A 23 11.79 -9.30 -20.69
N ALA A 24 10.81 -10.19 -20.76
CA ALA A 24 10.16 -10.79 -19.59
C ALA A 24 11.17 -11.57 -18.75
N GLY A 25 12.05 -12.34 -19.38
CA GLY A 25 13.15 -13.06 -18.71
C GLY A 25 14.09 -12.11 -17.98
N ALA A 26 14.50 -11.02 -18.62
CA ALA A 26 15.34 -9.98 -18.00
C ALA A 26 14.62 -9.29 -16.82
N GLY A 27 13.32 -8.99 -16.96
CA GLY A 27 12.48 -8.43 -15.91
C GLY A 27 12.37 -9.34 -14.69
N ILE A 28 12.05 -10.62 -14.90
CA ILE A 28 11.96 -11.63 -13.83
C ILE A 28 13.33 -11.81 -13.14
N ALA A 29 14.42 -11.89 -13.90
CA ALA A 29 15.76 -11.96 -13.34
C ALA A 29 16.09 -10.72 -12.49
N SER A 30 15.68 -9.53 -12.94
CA SER A 30 15.81 -8.28 -12.18
C SER A 30 15.05 -8.35 -10.87
N ILE A 31 13.78 -8.77 -10.89
CA ILE A 31 12.94 -8.93 -9.69
C ILE A 31 13.60 -9.91 -8.71
N ARG A 32 14.10 -11.05 -9.18
CA ARG A 32 14.80 -12.03 -8.34
C ARG A 32 16.06 -11.46 -7.70
N ARG A 33 16.85 -10.67 -8.44
CA ARG A 33 18.02 -9.96 -7.89
C ARG A 33 17.61 -8.97 -6.80
N THR A 34 16.56 -8.19 -7.03
CA THR A 34 16.01 -7.25 -6.04
C THR A 34 15.59 -7.99 -4.76
N LEU A 35 14.87 -9.11 -4.86
CA LEU A 35 14.47 -9.93 -3.70
C LEU A 35 15.66 -10.53 -2.95
N ASN A 36 16.69 -10.99 -3.67
CA ASN A 36 17.90 -11.52 -3.03
C ASN A 36 18.68 -10.42 -2.31
N LYS A 37 18.80 -9.22 -2.91
CA LYS A 37 19.41 -8.04 -2.28
C LYS A 37 18.66 -7.61 -1.01
N GLN A 38 17.33 -7.67 -1.00
CA GLN A 38 16.53 -7.42 0.21
C GLN A 38 16.85 -8.40 1.35
N LYS A 39 17.00 -9.69 1.02
CA LYS A 39 17.37 -10.71 2.01
C LYS A 39 18.76 -10.42 2.58
N GLU A 40 19.68 -9.99 1.73
CA GLU A 40 21.05 -9.63 2.13
C GLU A 40 21.08 -8.38 3.02
N GLU A 41 20.41 -7.30 2.65
CA GLU A 41 20.35 -6.09 3.47
C GLU A 41 19.67 -6.33 4.81
N LYS A 42 18.65 -7.18 4.85
CA LYS A 42 18.04 -7.63 6.11
C LYS A 42 19.06 -8.37 6.98
N ARG A 43 19.88 -9.23 6.38
CA ARG A 43 20.97 -9.90 7.08
C ARG A 43 21.94 -8.85 7.63
N MET A 44 22.42 -7.94 6.78
CA MET A 44 23.34 -6.87 7.18
C MET A 44 22.79 -5.97 8.29
N ALA A 45 21.54 -5.53 8.19
CA ALA A 45 20.90 -4.66 9.20
C ALA A 45 20.75 -5.36 10.57
N LYS A 46 20.71 -6.69 10.59
CA LYS A 46 20.65 -7.49 11.80
C LYS A 46 22.01 -7.92 12.32
N THR A 47 23.07 -7.82 11.50
CA THR A 47 24.41 -8.27 11.87
C THR A 47 25.31 -7.17 12.39
N HIS A 48 24.96 -5.87 12.28
CA HIS A 48 25.83 -4.79 12.76
C HIS A 48 25.30 -4.14 14.03
N CYS A 49 26.19 -3.95 15.01
CA CYS A 49 25.86 -3.21 16.21
C CYS A 49 25.67 -1.72 15.90
N THR A 50 24.51 -1.19 16.28
CA THR A 50 24.18 0.23 16.12
C THR A 50 25.16 1.16 16.87
N PHE A 51 25.76 0.69 17.97
CA PHE A 51 26.71 1.48 18.76
C PHE A 51 28.14 1.42 18.23
N CYS A 52 28.74 0.22 18.23
CA CYS A 52 30.17 0.04 17.94
C CYS A 52 30.48 -0.33 16.48
N GLY A 53 29.45 -0.58 15.65
CA GLY A 53 29.58 -0.92 14.24
C GLY A 53 30.10 -2.33 13.96
N LYS A 54 30.48 -3.10 14.99
CA LYS A 54 30.99 -4.47 14.83
C LYS A 54 29.91 -5.41 14.30
N ASP A 55 30.35 -6.34 13.48
CA ASP A 55 29.56 -7.47 13.00
C ASP A 55 29.26 -8.50 14.10
N ASP A 56 28.25 -9.32 13.81
CA ASP A 56 27.78 -10.48 14.55
C ASP A 56 28.77 -11.66 14.46
N ASN A 57 30.01 -11.43 14.91
CA ASN A 57 31.01 -12.49 14.99
C ASN A 57 30.78 -13.41 16.21
N ASP A 58 30.04 -12.94 17.22
CA ASP A 58 29.86 -13.59 18.52
C ASP A 58 28.43 -14.12 18.78
N GLY A 59 27.51 -14.04 17.80
CA GLY A 59 26.13 -14.54 17.89
C GLY A 59 25.04 -13.44 17.88
N PRO A 60 23.79 -13.82 17.58
CA PRO A 60 22.74 -12.91 17.12
C PRO A 60 22.60 -11.65 17.97
N LEU A 61 22.72 -10.49 17.32
CA LEU A 61 22.64 -9.21 18.00
C LEU A 61 21.32 -9.01 18.73
N LYS A 62 21.39 -8.45 19.95
CA LYS A 62 20.22 -8.14 20.77
C LYS A 62 19.52 -6.90 20.24
N SER A 63 18.25 -7.05 19.83
CA SER A 63 17.44 -5.90 19.42
C SER A 63 16.90 -5.12 20.62
N CYS A 64 16.74 -3.80 20.46
CA CYS A 64 16.04 -2.98 21.43
C CYS A 64 14.60 -3.49 21.62
N SER A 65 14.23 -3.85 22.84
CA SER A 65 12.94 -4.45 23.16
C SER A 65 11.73 -3.58 22.82
N ARG A 66 11.89 -2.25 22.76
CA ARG A 66 10.80 -1.31 22.44
C ARG A 66 10.68 -1.00 20.95
N CYS A 67 11.76 -0.57 20.30
CA CYS A 67 11.66 -0.13 18.90
C CYS A 67 11.89 -1.25 17.88
N LYS A 68 12.62 -2.32 18.25
CA LYS A 68 13.07 -3.38 17.33
C LYS A 68 13.86 -2.88 16.11
N ALA A 69 14.36 -1.64 16.16
CA ALA A 69 15.11 -0.99 15.09
C ALA A 69 16.63 -1.03 15.33
N ALA A 70 17.06 -0.81 16.57
CA ALA A 70 18.48 -0.85 16.94
C ALA A 70 18.89 -2.25 17.43
N HIS A 71 20.12 -2.65 17.09
CA HIS A 71 20.71 -3.97 17.39
C HIS A 71 22.07 -3.78 18.06
N TYR A 72 22.38 -4.61 19.06
CA TYR A 72 23.59 -4.45 19.88
C TYR A 72 24.28 -5.79 20.12
N CYS A 73 25.62 -5.79 20.17
CA CYS A 73 26.39 -6.97 20.59
C CYS A 73 25.98 -7.40 22.00
N ASP A 74 25.86 -6.43 22.90
CA ASP A 74 25.59 -6.65 24.31
C ASP A 74 24.83 -5.49 24.96
N HIS A 75 24.57 -5.66 26.26
CA HIS A 75 23.91 -4.66 27.09
C HIS A 75 24.76 -3.39 27.27
N THR A 76 26.08 -3.51 27.24
CA THR A 76 27.01 -2.38 27.40
C THR A 76 26.90 -1.42 26.22
N CYS A 77 26.91 -1.94 24.99
CA CYS A 77 26.67 -1.19 23.77
C CYS A 77 25.27 -0.55 23.77
N GLN A 78 24.25 -1.31 24.19
CA GLN A 78 22.88 -0.81 24.28
C GLN A 78 22.77 0.38 25.27
N LEU A 79 23.31 0.25 26.48
CA LEU A 79 23.27 1.32 27.48
C LEU A 79 24.03 2.57 27.01
N SER A 80 25.18 2.37 26.38
CA SER A 80 26.01 3.45 25.86
C SER A 80 25.28 4.23 24.78
N ASP A 81 24.70 3.54 23.79
CA ASP A 81 23.90 4.18 22.74
C ASP A 81 22.62 4.82 23.30
N PHE A 82 21.96 4.16 24.25
CA PHE A 82 20.75 4.68 24.89
C PHE A 82 20.99 6.03 25.57
N LYS A 83 22.10 6.16 26.31
CA LYS A 83 22.50 7.42 26.94
C LYS A 83 22.91 8.48 25.90
N ALA A 84 23.64 8.08 24.87
CA ALA A 84 24.16 9.00 23.86
C ALA A 84 23.07 9.60 22.95
N ARG A 85 22.17 8.76 22.40
CA ARG A 85 21.19 9.19 21.40
C ARG A 85 19.91 8.36 21.34
N HIS A 86 19.99 7.04 21.55
CA HIS A 86 18.90 6.13 21.23
C HIS A 86 17.66 6.35 22.10
N LYS A 87 17.80 6.85 23.34
CA LYS A 87 16.64 7.20 24.19
C LYS A 87 15.66 8.14 23.51
N ARG A 88 16.17 9.20 22.85
CA ARG A 88 15.34 10.19 22.14
C ARG A 88 14.77 9.60 20.85
N GLN A 89 15.62 8.95 20.05
CA GLN A 89 15.20 8.34 18.78
C GLN A 89 14.13 7.25 18.96
N CYS A 90 14.26 6.42 20.01
CA CYS A 90 13.31 5.38 20.35
C CYS A 90 11.97 5.95 20.80
N ALA A 91 11.98 7.00 21.63
CA ALA A 91 10.79 7.68 22.11
C ALA A 91 10.04 8.44 21.01
N ASN A 92 10.75 9.03 20.06
CA ASN A 92 10.19 9.86 18.99
C ASN A 92 9.94 9.09 17.68
N PHE A 93 9.91 7.75 17.72
CA PHE A 93 9.57 6.93 16.55
C PHE A 93 10.39 7.26 15.27
N VAL A 94 11.66 7.65 15.44
CA VAL A 94 12.52 8.10 14.33
C VAL A 94 12.75 7.00 13.28
N HIS A 95 12.80 5.75 13.72
CA HIS A 95 12.99 4.60 12.84
C HIS A 95 11.90 3.55 13.06
N PRO A 96 11.29 3.00 11.99
CA PRO A 96 10.43 1.84 12.11
C PRO A 96 11.21 0.59 12.53
N PRO A 97 10.54 -0.47 13.01
CA PRO A 97 11.13 -1.78 13.22
C PRO A 97 11.89 -2.28 11.99
N THR A 98 13.03 -2.97 12.21
CA THR A 98 13.79 -3.55 11.09
C THR A 98 13.09 -4.79 10.53
N THR A 99 12.43 -4.64 9.38
CA THR A 99 11.72 -5.73 8.70
C THR A 99 11.80 -5.61 7.18
N SER A 100 11.85 -6.75 6.49
CA SER A 100 11.85 -6.80 5.02
C SER A 100 10.54 -6.35 4.39
N ALA A 101 9.46 -6.35 5.16
CA ALA A 101 8.13 -5.95 4.70
C ALA A 101 7.92 -4.42 4.70
N PHE A 102 8.86 -3.65 5.22
CA PHE A 102 8.71 -2.19 5.40
C PHE A 102 10.08 -1.49 5.33
N LEU A 103 10.68 -1.52 4.14
CA LEU A 103 12.02 -0.99 3.85
C LEU A 103 11.95 0.48 3.43
N THR A 104 12.25 1.38 4.36
CA THR A 104 12.10 2.84 4.19
C THR A 104 13.38 3.58 3.80
N LYS A 105 14.51 2.88 3.77
CA LYS A 105 15.79 3.45 3.35
C LYS A 105 16.13 3.02 1.92
N PRO A 106 16.64 3.92 1.06
CA PRO A 106 17.21 3.52 -0.21
C PRO A 106 18.36 2.54 0.00
N ARG A 107 18.55 1.66 -0.98
CA ARG A 107 19.65 0.70 -0.97
C ARG A 107 20.95 1.35 -1.40
N ALA A 108 22.06 0.68 -1.08
CA ALA A 108 23.31 0.99 -1.76
C ALA A 108 23.09 0.86 -3.28
N SER A 109 23.35 1.93 -4.04
CA SER A 109 23.09 2.09 -5.49
C SER A 109 21.66 2.47 -5.93
N GLU A 110 20.68 2.58 -5.04
CA GLU A 110 19.31 2.98 -5.41
C GLU A 110 19.04 4.40 -4.91
N ARG A 111 18.35 5.21 -5.73
CA ARG A 111 18.01 6.60 -5.39
C ARG A 111 16.83 6.67 -4.41
N TYR A 112 15.87 5.75 -4.57
CA TYR A 112 14.60 5.79 -3.85
C TYR A 112 14.43 4.56 -2.95
N PRO A 113 13.74 4.69 -1.81
CA PRO A 113 13.37 3.56 -0.98
C PRO A 113 12.25 2.74 -1.66
N LEU A 114 12.18 1.44 -1.36
CA LEU A 114 11.08 0.61 -1.83
C LEU A 114 9.73 1.01 -1.22
N HIS A 115 9.75 1.47 0.03
CA HIS A 115 8.58 1.94 0.76
C HIS A 115 8.85 3.38 1.24
N PRO A 116 8.66 4.40 0.39
CA PRO A 116 8.84 5.80 0.79
C PRO A 116 7.91 6.15 1.94
N LEU A 117 8.40 6.93 2.90
CA LEU A 117 7.59 7.38 4.02
C LEU A 117 6.90 8.69 3.65
N PHE A 118 5.57 8.65 3.56
CA PHE A 118 4.77 9.84 3.27
C PHE A 118 4.03 10.37 4.49
N ALA A 119 3.88 9.59 5.55
CA ALA A 119 3.40 10.11 6.82
C ALA A 119 4.00 9.32 7.98
N HIS A 120 4.17 9.98 9.12
CA HIS A 120 4.50 9.31 10.37
C HIS A 120 3.95 10.11 11.54
N TRP A 121 3.56 9.42 12.60
CA TRP A 121 3.11 10.06 13.83
C TRP A 121 3.29 9.15 15.03
N HIS A 122 3.34 9.75 16.21
CA HIS A 122 3.26 9.00 17.45
C HIS A 122 2.57 9.82 18.54
N GLU A 123 1.88 9.12 19.43
CA GLU A 123 1.24 9.68 20.60
C GLU A 123 1.20 8.62 21.70
N ASP A 124 1.49 9.01 22.94
CA ASP A 124 1.46 8.13 24.11
C ASP A 124 2.17 6.78 23.94
N GLY A 125 3.33 6.82 23.28
CA GLY A 125 4.14 5.63 23.06
C GLY A 125 3.53 4.65 22.06
N VAL A 126 2.55 5.05 21.26
CA VAL A 126 2.08 4.32 20.08
C VAL A 126 2.41 5.16 18.85
N GLY A 127 2.83 4.54 17.76
CA GLY A 127 3.13 5.29 16.55
C GLY A 127 2.96 4.48 15.30
N CYS A 128 2.86 5.19 14.18
CA CYS A 128 2.69 4.61 12.86
C CYS A 128 3.56 5.30 11.81
N TRP A 129 3.82 4.55 10.73
CA TRP A 129 4.45 5.01 9.51
C TRP A 129 3.60 4.58 8.33
N VAL A 130 3.41 5.47 7.37
CA VAL A 130 2.53 5.27 6.21
C VAL A 130 3.37 5.37 4.95
N THR A 131 3.20 4.38 4.08
CA THR A 131 3.72 4.32 2.72
C THR A 131 2.60 3.93 1.77
N ILE A 132 2.85 3.98 0.47
CA ILE A 132 1.90 3.51 -0.55
C ILE A 132 2.03 2.00 -0.75
N GLU A 133 0.91 1.36 -1.04
CA GLU A 133 0.85 0.07 -1.74
C GLU A 133 0.53 0.34 -3.23
N GLY A 134 1.35 1.19 -3.83
CA GLY A 134 1.16 1.70 -5.18
C GLY A 134 1.54 0.69 -6.26
N ARG A 135 1.07 0.94 -7.48
CA ARG A 135 1.44 0.16 -8.66
C ARG A 135 2.67 0.78 -9.33
N ILE A 136 3.32 0.00 -10.21
CA ILE A 136 4.51 0.48 -10.93
C ILE A 136 4.20 1.64 -11.89
N ASP A 137 2.97 1.65 -12.41
CA ASP A 137 2.39 2.67 -13.30
C ASP A 137 1.78 3.86 -12.50
N CYS A 138 1.92 3.83 -11.17
CA CYS A 138 1.33 4.75 -10.22
C CYS A 138 -0.20 4.84 -10.31
N GLU A 139 -0.88 3.90 -10.97
CA GLU A 139 -2.34 3.95 -11.11
C GLU A 139 -3.03 3.53 -9.82
N LEU A 140 -4.12 4.22 -9.50
CA LEU A 140 -5.02 3.76 -8.46
C LEU A 140 -5.67 2.45 -8.87
N GLN A 141 -5.91 1.58 -7.90
CA GLN A 141 -6.55 0.30 -8.17
C GLN A 141 -8.04 0.48 -8.47
N SER A 142 -8.57 -0.44 -9.28
CA SER A 142 -10.00 -0.58 -9.49
C SER A 142 -10.62 -1.48 -8.43
N LEU A 143 -11.92 -1.32 -8.15
CA LEU A 143 -12.65 -2.25 -7.27
C LEU A 143 -12.81 -3.63 -7.93
N ALA A 144 -12.59 -3.75 -9.24
CA ALA A 144 -12.55 -5.05 -9.92
C ALA A 144 -11.38 -5.92 -9.45
N GLU A 145 -10.29 -5.30 -8.97
CA GLU A 145 -9.12 -6.00 -8.47
C GLU A 145 -9.36 -6.52 -7.04
N SER A 146 -8.85 -7.73 -6.75
CA SER A 146 -8.84 -8.27 -5.39
C SER A 146 -7.62 -7.77 -4.64
N LEU A 147 -7.75 -7.59 -3.32
CA LEU A 147 -6.60 -7.39 -2.43
C LEU A 147 -5.65 -8.58 -2.42
N ASP A 148 -6.20 -9.77 -2.65
CA ASP A 148 -5.46 -11.03 -2.79
C ASP A 148 -5.28 -11.34 -4.28
N PRO A 149 -4.06 -11.21 -4.84
CA PRO A 149 -3.81 -11.50 -6.24
C PRO A 149 -4.19 -12.92 -6.66
N THR A 150 -4.19 -13.88 -5.72
CA THR A 150 -4.56 -15.28 -6.00
C THR A 150 -6.05 -15.44 -6.29
N GLU A 151 -6.89 -14.56 -5.76
CA GLU A 151 -8.33 -14.56 -5.97
C GLU A 151 -8.80 -13.78 -7.20
N LEU A 152 -7.90 -13.02 -7.83
CA LEU A 152 -8.25 -12.12 -8.93
C LEU A 152 -9.00 -12.84 -10.05
N ARG A 153 -8.53 -14.04 -10.43
CA ARG A 153 -9.15 -14.84 -11.50
C ARG A 153 -10.57 -15.27 -11.13
N ASP A 154 -10.78 -15.71 -9.90
CA ASP A 154 -12.09 -16.19 -9.46
C ASP A 154 -13.07 -15.02 -9.25
N ARG A 155 -12.57 -13.88 -8.76
CA ARG A 155 -13.33 -12.63 -8.72
C ARG A 155 -13.78 -12.20 -10.12
N GLN A 156 -12.87 -12.17 -11.09
CA GLN A 156 -13.21 -11.86 -12.49
C GLN A 156 -14.25 -12.83 -13.05
N LYS A 157 -14.13 -14.14 -12.78
CA LYS A 157 -15.15 -15.12 -13.16
C LYS A 157 -16.50 -14.82 -12.50
N ARG A 158 -16.55 -14.48 -11.20
CA ARG A 158 -17.80 -14.11 -10.50
C ARG A 158 -18.46 -12.88 -11.14
N MET A 159 -17.66 -11.85 -11.45
CA MET A 159 -18.15 -10.64 -12.11
C MET A 159 -18.72 -10.94 -13.51
N MET A 160 -18.04 -11.77 -14.29
CA MET A 160 -18.45 -12.14 -15.66
C MET A 160 -19.63 -13.13 -15.69
N ALA A 161 -19.61 -14.16 -14.84
CA ALA A 161 -20.65 -15.18 -14.76
C ALA A 161 -21.96 -14.61 -14.19
N GLY A 162 -21.87 -13.61 -13.31
CA GLY A 162 -23.03 -12.90 -12.76
C GLY A 162 -23.73 -11.96 -13.74
N GLY A 163 -23.46 -12.03 -15.05
CA GLY A 163 -23.84 -11.07 -16.11
C GLY A 163 -25.33 -10.70 -16.29
N GLY A 164 -26.20 -11.11 -15.37
CA GLY A 164 -27.54 -10.58 -15.16
C GLY A 164 -27.55 -9.12 -14.67
N ALA A 165 -28.74 -8.53 -14.66
CA ALA A 165 -28.95 -7.11 -14.37
C ALA A 165 -28.38 -6.66 -13.01
N ALA A 166 -28.43 -7.53 -11.99
CA ALA A 166 -27.95 -7.22 -10.65
C ALA A 166 -26.43 -6.95 -10.62
N SER A 167 -25.61 -7.77 -11.27
CA SER A 167 -24.14 -7.56 -11.32
C SER A 167 -23.79 -6.27 -12.05
N ARG A 168 -24.48 -5.97 -13.16
CA ARG A 168 -24.27 -4.71 -13.89
C ARG A 168 -24.65 -3.50 -13.04
N GLN A 169 -25.73 -3.60 -12.28
CA GLN A 169 -26.11 -2.56 -11.34
C GLN A 169 -25.03 -2.34 -10.28
N THR A 170 -24.51 -3.42 -9.67
CA THR A 170 -23.38 -3.33 -8.73
C THR A 170 -22.15 -2.66 -9.37
N ILE A 171 -21.81 -3.03 -10.62
CA ILE A 171 -20.67 -2.45 -11.35
C ILE A 171 -20.82 -0.93 -11.51
N ARG A 172 -22.01 -0.46 -11.90
CA ARG A 172 -22.30 0.97 -12.08
C ARG A 172 -22.36 1.71 -10.75
N THR A 173 -23.17 1.21 -9.81
CA THR A 173 -23.38 1.81 -8.49
C THR A 173 -22.07 1.96 -7.71
N HIS A 174 -21.19 0.97 -7.78
CA HIS A 174 -19.92 0.98 -7.05
C HIS A 174 -18.71 1.43 -7.89
N LYS A 175 -18.95 1.97 -9.10
CA LYS A 175 -17.92 2.48 -10.02
C LYS A 175 -16.73 1.54 -10.15
N VAL A 176 -17.03 0.27 -10.43
CA VAL A 176 -16.09 -0.81 -10.13
C VAL A 176 -14.82 -0.77 -10.99
N THR A 177 -14.96 -0.28 -12.21
CA THR A 177 -13.88 -0.12 -13.19
C THR A 177 -13.09 1.18 -13.00
N ALA A 178 -13.56 2.10 -12.15
CA ALA A 178 -12.85 3.35 -11.90
C ALA A 178 -11.58 3.09 -11.07
N ARG A 179 -10.45 3.60 -11.57
CA ARG A 179 -9.17 3.66 -10.85
C ARG A 179 -9.29 4.67 -9.73
N SER A 180 -9.79 4.20 -8.59
CA SER A 180 -10.31 5.04 -7.51
C SER A 180 -9.74 4.70 -6.14
N LEU A 181 -9.10 3.54 -6.00
CA LEU A 181 -8.64 3.02 -4.73
C LEU A 181 -7.15 3.32 -4.52
N LEU A 182 -6.87 4.17 -3.53
CA LEU A 182 -5.53 4.39 -3.01
C LEU A 182 -5.21 3.30 -2.01
N GLY A 183 -4.17 2.51 -2.29
CA GLY A 183 -3.61 1.53 -1.36
C GLY A 183 -2.56 2.17 -0.46
N LEU A 184 -2.73 2.03 0.85
CA LEU A 184 -1.74 2.42 1.85
C LEU A 184 -1.24 1.20 2.60
N ARG A 185 0.07 1.15 2.82
CA ARG A 185 0.71 0.20 3.73
C ARG A 185 1.11 0.94 5.00
N VAL A 186 0.63 0.46 6.15
CA VAL A 186 0.76 1.15 7.44
C VAL A 186 1.44 0.23 8.43
N LEU A 187 2.61 0.63 8.92
CA LEU A 187 3.25 -0.03 10.06
C LEU A 187 2.80 0.68 11.33
N VAL A 188 2.27 -0.06 12.30
CA VAL A 188 1.88 0.44 13.63
C VAL A 188 2.63 -0.31 14.72
N GLN A 189 3.09 0.40 15.76
CA GLN A 189 3.89 -0.19 16.84
C GLN A 189 3.51 0.36 18.22
N ASN A 190 3.46 -0.53 19.21
CA ASN A 190 3.36 -0.18 20.62
C ASN A 190 4.76 -0.07 21.25
N ARG A 191 5.16 1.13 21.69
CA ARG A 191 6.40 1.41 22.45
C ARG A 191 6.12 1.95 23.86
N ARG A 192 4.92 1.76 24.41
CA ARG A 192 4.52 2.25 25.73
C ARG A 192 5.50 1.82 26.83
N LYS A 193 5.71 2.67 27.84
CA LYS A 193 6.70 2.42 28.91
C LYS A 193 6.13 1.53 30.02
N GLU A 194 4.85 1.72 30.30
CA GLU A 194 4.01 1.03 31.25
C GLU A 194 3.72 -0.43 30.87
N LYS A 195 4.16 -0.87 29.67
CA LYS A 195 4.00 -2.23 29.14
C LYS A 195 2.55 -2.67 28.87
N ASN A 196 1.59 -1.78 29.03
CA ASN A 196 0.20 -2.07 28.76
C ASN A 196 -0.02 -2.38 27.27
N PRO A 197 -0.73 -3.46 26.94
CA PRO A 197 -1.08 -3.77 25.56
C PRO A 197 -2.03 -2.71 24.99
N ILE A 198 -2.13 -2.68 23.67
CA ILE A 198 -3.10 -1.86 22.94
C ILE A 198 -3.87 -2.72 21.95
N LEU A 199 -5.09 -2.29 21.63
CA LEU A 199 -5.83 -2.72 20.45
C LEU A 199 -5.75 -1.65 19.37
N VAL A 200 -5.49 -2.07 18.14
CA VAL A 200 -5.52 -1.23 16.92
C VAL A 200 -6.70 -1.66 16.06
N PHE A 201 -7.40 -0.70 15.44
CA PHE A 201 -8.64 -0.94 14.70
C PHE A 201 -8.52 -0.47 13.25
N GLY A 202 -8.05 -1.35 12.37
CA GLY A 202 -7.75 -1.01 10.97
C GLY A 202 -8.98 -0.59 10.15
N SER A 203 -10.14 -1.22 10.34
CA SER A 203 -11.39 -0.88 9.62
C SER A 203 -11.90 0.53 9.91
N HIS A 204 -11.54 1.09 11.06
CA HIS A 204 -11.90 2.45 11.46
C HIS A 204 -10.87 3.49 11.04
N ALA A 205 -9.81 3.10 10.33
CA ALA A 205 -8.85 4.05 9.78
C ALA A 205 -9.53 4.99 8.78
N GLN A 206 -9.07 6.24 8.75
CA GLN A 206 -9.59 7.27 7.86
C GLN A 206 -8.44 8.04 7.19
N VAL A 207 -8.71 8.61 6.03
CA VAL A 207 -7.90 9.69 5.45
C VAL A 207 -8.74 10.96 5.39
N LEU A 208 -8.10 12.11 5.52
CA LEU A 208 -8.76 13.42 5.45
C LEU A 208 -8.33 14.11 4.17
N SER A 209 -9.29 14.62 3.41
CA SER A 209 -9.01 15.41 2.20
C SER A 209 -8.49 16.80 2.54
N GLN A 210 -7.65 17.33 1.64
CA GLN A 210 -7.32 18.75 1.66
C GLN A 210 -8.57 19.58 1.33
N PRO A 211 -8.75 20.75 1.97
CA PRO A 211 -9.82 21.68 1.65
C PRO A 211 -10.09 21.91 0.16
N MET A 212 -9.04 22.25 -0.60
CA MET A 212 -9.16 22.62 -2.01
C MET A 212 -9.48 21.43 -2.91
N GLN A 213 -9.21 20.21 -2.45
CA GLN A 213 -9.41 18.96 -3.21
C GLN A 213 -10.64 18.18 -2.76
N THR A 214 -11.40 18.68 -1.78
CA THR A 214 -12.56 17.99 -1.21
C THR A 214 -13.60 17.66 -2.30
N SER A 215 -13.85 18.56 -3.24
CA SER A 215 -14.79 18.31 -4.34
C SER A 215 -14.30 17.22 -5.31
N ALA A 216 -12.98 17.14 -5.54
CA ALA A 216 -12.38 16.13 -6.38
C ALA A 216 -12.49 14.73 -5.75
N VAL A 217 -12.10 14.61 -4.48
CA VAL A 217 -12.23 13.35 -3.73
C VAL A 217 -13.70 12.88 -3.68
N GLN A 218 -14.64 13.81 -3.51
CA GLN A 218 -16.06 13.46 -3.45
C GLN A 218 -16.62 12.92 -4.78
N ARG A 219 -16.04 13.25 -5.94
CA ARG A 219 -16.48 12.67 -7.23
C ARG A 219 -16.20 11.18 -7.31
N GLY A 220 -15.18 10.70 -6.59
CA GLY A 220 -14.83 9.29 -6.50
C GLY A 220 -15.86 8.44 -5.77
N THR A 221 -16.58 9.02 -4.81
CA THR A 221 -17.52 8.33 -3.93
C THR A 221 -18.53 7.47 -4.69
N ALA A 222 -18.80 6.30 -4.14
CA ALA A 222 -19.79 5.32 -4.55
C ALA A 222 -20.79 5.03 -3.41
N GLU A 223 -21.86 4.30 -3.73
CA GLU A 223 -22.82 3.85 -2.72
C GLU A 223 -22.14 2.93 -1.69
N GLY A 224 -22.42 3.15 -0.41
CA GLY A 224 -21.88 2.34 0.69
C GLY A 224 -20.45 2.70 1.12
N ASP A 225 -19.83 3.73 0.53
CA ASP A 225 -18.54 4.24 1.02
C ASP A 225 -18.69 4.94 2.36
N ASN A 226 -17.69 4.76 3.22
CA ASN A 226 -17.61 5.42 4.52
C ASN A 226 -17.04 6.84 4.38
N LEU A 227 -17.78 7.74 3.72
CA LEU A 227 -17.38 9.14 3.53
C LEU A 227 -18.23 10.09 4.37
N VAL A 228 -17.59 10.89 5.21
CA VAL A 228 -18.23 11.92 6.05
C VAL A 228 -17.79 13.30 5.57
N LYS A 229 -18.76 14.12 5.17
CA LYS A 229 -18.54 15.53 4.81
C LYS A 229 -18.78 16.40 6.04
N PHE A 230 -17.90 17.37 6.27
CA PHE A 230 -18.03 18.29 7.39
C PHE A 230 -17.38 19.63 7.06
N MET A 231 -17.67 20.63 7.89
CA MET A 231 -17.05 21.95 7.83
C MET A 231 -16.07 22.08 8.99
N ARG A 232 -14.84 22.46 8.69
CA ARG A 232 -13.80 22.77 9.68
C ARG A 232 -13.41 24.22 9.48
N ASP A 233 -13.71 25.06 10.47
CA ASP A 233 -13.47 26.50 10.40
C ASP A 233 -14.09 27.17 9.17
N GLY A 234 -15.30 26.73 8.78
CA GLY A 234 -16.00 27.24 7.60
C GLY A 234 -15.47 26.70 6.26
N VAL A 235 -14.53 25.77 6.29
CA VAL A 235 -13.92 25.17 5.10
C VAL A 235 -14.43 23.74 4.91
N PRO A 236 -14.92 23.37 3.72
CA PRO A 236 -15.38 22.01 3.46
C PRO A 236 -14.23 21.01 3.55
N SER A 237 -14.48 19.88 4.18
CA SER A 237 -13.56 18.75 4.29
C SER A 237 -14.34 17.45 4.19
N ALA A 238 -13.67 16.39 3.74
CA ALA A 238 -14.19 15.03 3.75
C ALA A 238 -13.22 14.07 4.43
N ALA A 239 -13.73 13.30 5.38
CA ALA A 239 -13.06 12.14 5.95
C ALA A 239 -13.53 10.88 5.22
N ILE A 240 -12.59 10.08 4.75
CA ILE A 240 -12.84 8.87 3.96
C ILE A 240 -12.31 7.68 4.76
N GLY A 241 -13.20 6.76 5.13
CA GLY A 241 -12.84 5.50 5.77
C GLY A 241 -12.34 4.46 4.77
N VAL A 242 -11.90 3.31 5.28
CA VAL A 242 -11.53 2.15 4.46
C VAL A 242 -12.70 1.76 3.55
N ALA A 243 -12.42 1.55 2.27
CA ALA A 243 -13.41 1.20 1.26
C ALA A 243 -14.07 -0.15 1.58
N ASN A 244 -15.34 -0.30 1.22
CA ASN A 244 -16.06 -1.56 1.35
C ASN A 244 -16.07 -2.32 0.03
N ASP A 245 -15.93 -3.64 0.11
CA ASP A 245 -16.11 -4.52 -1.04
C ASP A 245 -17.58 -4.94 -1.16
N PRO A 246 -18.30 -4.57 -2.23
CA PRO A 246 -19.72 -4.87 -2.33
C PRO A 246 -20.01 -6.35 -2.60
N TRP A 247 -19.03 -7.13 -3.08
CA TRP A 247 -19.23 -8.58 -3.31
C TRP A 247 -19.04 -9.38 -2.03
N ASP A 248 -17.96 -9.09 -1.33
CA ASP A 248 -17.56 -9.86 -0.16
C ASP A 248 -18.15 -9.27 1.14
N LYS A 249 -18.71 -8.05 1.08
CA LYS A 249 -19.27 -7.29 2.21
C LYS A 249 -18.28 -7.13 3.37
N VAL A 250 -17.01 -6.99 3.03
CA VAL A 250 -15.90 -6.77 3.97
C VAL A 250 -15.18 -5.47 3.63
N HIS A 251 -14.48 -4.93 4.62
CA HIS A 251 -13.57 -3.81 4.40
C HIS A 251 -12.40 -4.25 3.51
N ARG A 252 -11.96 -3.35 2.64
CA ARG A 252 -10.78 -3.54 1.80
C ARG A 252 -9.52 -3.25 2.60
N LEU A 253 -9.25 -4.18 3.51
CA LEU A 253 -8.06 -4.19 4.35
C LEU A 253 -7.47 -5.60 4.46
N GLY A 254 -6.23 -5.67 4.90
CA GLY A 254 -5.55 -6.91 5.26
C GLY A 254 -4.47 -6.69 6.29
N ILE A 255 -4.21 -7.72 7.11
CA ILE A 255 -3.09 -7.76 8.04
C ILE A 255 -1.98 -8.54 7.36
N SER A 256 -0.96 -7.86 6.85
CA SER A 256 0.10 -8.51 6.07
C SER A 256 1.17 -9.15 6.95
N TYR A 257 1.56 -8.49 8.04
CA TYR A 257 2.64 -8.96 8.92
C TYR A 257 2.36 -8.65 10.39
N ILE A 258 2.81 -9.54 11.28
CA ILE A 258 2.93 -9.30 12.74
C ILE A 258 4.34 -9.66 13.18
N ASN A 259 5.02 -8.72 13.84
CA ASN A 259 6.39 -8.90 14.33
C ASN A 259 7.39 -9.39 13.27
N GLY A 260 7.14 -9.04 12.00
CA GLY A 260 7.98 -9.43 10.86
C GLY A 260 7.71 -10.82 10.29
N VAL A 261 6.67 -11.51 10.79
CA VAL A 261 6.16 -12.77 10.25
C VAL A 261 4.93 -12.46 9.38
N GLU A 262 4.92 -13.01 8.17
CA GLU A 262 3.80 -12.87 7.22
C GLU A 262 2.57 -13.65 7.73
N VAL A 263 1.41 -13.01 7.67
CA VAL A 263 0.13 -13.66 7.99
C VAL A 263 -0.36 -14.37 6.73
N LYS A 264 -0.34 -15.71 6.76
CA LYS A 264 -0.80 -16.53 5.63
C LYS A 264 -2.28 -16.87 5.78
N LYS A 265 -3.01 -16.81 4.68
CA LYS A 265 -4.46 -17.07 4.64
C LYS A 265 -4.86 -18.47 5.10
N ASP A 266 -4.09 -19.48 4.71
CA ASP A 266 -4.38 -20.90 5.02
C ASP A 266 -3.72 -21.38 6.32
N ALA A 267 -3.10 -20.47 7.08
CA ALA A 267 -2.47 -20.78 8.36
C ALA A 267 -3.36 -20.32 9.52
N PRO A 268 -3.24 -20.93 10.71
CA PRO A 268 -3.88 -20.40 11.92
C PRO A 268 -3.48 -18.94 12.12
N LEU A 269 -4.48 -18.09 12.38
CA LEU A 269 -4.24 -16.67 12.66
C LEU A 269 -3.44 -16.52 13.95
N PRO A 270 -2.41 -15.64 14.00
CA PRO A 270 -1.73 -15.32 15.25
C PRO A 270 -2.70 -14.84 16.33
N ASP A 271 -2.46 -15.20 17.59
CA ASP A 271 -3.29 -14.80 18.75
C ASP A 271 -3.45 -13.28 18.91
N ASN A 272 -2.52 -12.51 18.33
CA ASN A 272 -2.58 -11.06 18.24
C ASN A 272 -3.77 -10.56 17.41
N ILE A 273 -4.27 -11.33 16.45
CA ILE A 273 -5.41 -10.95 15.60
C ILE A 273 -6.70 -11.30 16.32
N LYS A 274 -7.43 -10.28 16.78
CA LYS A 274 -8.71 -10.44 17.48
C LYS A 274 -9.90 -10.47 16.53
N ASN A 275 -9.81 -9.74 15.41
CA ASN A 275 -10.77 -9.81 14.32
C ASN A 275 -10.04 -9.52 13.00
N ALA A 276 -9.91 -10.51 12.12
CA ALA A 276 -9.22 -10.35 10.85
C ALA A 276 -9.98 -9.43 9.88
N ASN A 277 -11.32 -9.52 9.84
CA ASN A 277 -12.17 -8.76 8.90
C ASN A 277 -12.20 -7.26 9.23
N GLU A 278 -12.01 -6.91 10.49
CA GLU A 278 -11.93 -5.52 10.97
C GLU A 278 -10.47 -5.03 11.15
N ALA A 279 -9.50 -5.92 10.95
CA ALA A 279 -8.11 -5.72 11.35
C ALA A 279 -7.95 -5.20 12.80
N THR A 280 -8.65 -5.85 13.73
CA THR A 280 -8.51 -5.59 15.16
C THR A 280 -7.34 -6.38 15.73
N ILE A 281 -6.26 -5.70 16.13
CA ILE A 281 -4.98 -6.31 16.48
C ILE A 281 -4.55 -5.91 17.89
N LEU A 282 -4.19 -6.91 18.69
CA LEU A 282 -3.52 -6.77 19.98
C LEU A 282 -2.01 -6.64 19.79
N LEU A 283 -1.43 -5.54 20.28
CA LEU A 283 0.01 -5.32 20.30
C LEU A 283 0.51 -5.12 21.74
N ASN A 284 1.36 -6.05 22.19
CA ASN A 284 2.16 -5.87 23.39
C ASN A 284 3.28 -4.86 23.13
N THR A 285 3.92 -4.41 24.21
CA THR A 285 5.05 -3.47 24.07
C THR A 285 6.21 -4.09 23.30
N GLY A 286 6.67 -3.36 22.28
CA GLY A 286 7.69 -3.79 21.34
C GLY A 286 7.13 -4.42 20.07
N GLU A 287 5.87 -4.85 20.09
CA GLU A 287 5.23 -5.51 18.95
C GLU A 287 4.72 -4.51 17.93
N TYR A 288 4.67 -4.95 16.68
CA TYR A 288 4.20 -4.17 15.56
C TYR A 288 3.44 -5.04 14.55
N ALA A 289 2.55 -4.38 13.80
CA ALA A 289 1.85 -4.98 12.68
C ALA A 289 2.00 -4.11 11.42
N ILE A 290 1.83 -4.73 10.26
CA ILE A 290 1.74 -4.03 8.97
C ILE A 290 0.37 -4.32 8.38
N LEU A 291 -0.37 -3.25 8.12
CA LEU A 291 -1.70 -3.25 7.52
C LEU A 291 -1.60 -2.84 6.06
N HIS A 292 -2.43 -3.42 5.20
CA HIS A 292 -2.75 -2.91 3.87
C HIS A 292 -4.19 -2.40 3.93
N LEU A 293 -4.41 -1.12 3.62
CA LEU A 293 -5.71 -0.44 3.71
C LEU A 293 -5.99 0.24 2.37
N GLN A 294 -7.23 0.16 1.88
CA GLN A 294 -7.62 0.86 0.65
C GLN A 294 -8.70 1.91 0.91
N PHE A 295 -8.50 3.09 0.33
CA PHE A 295 -9.40 4.23 0.45
C PHE A 295 -9.90 4.65 -0.93
N ARG A 296 -11.21 4.91 -1.06
CA ARG A 296 -11.75 5.43 -2.32
C ARG A 296 -11.56 6.95 -2.38
N VAL A 297 -10.51 7.37 -3.07
CA VAL A 297 -10.10 8.78 -3.19
C VAL A 297 -10.26 9.27 -4.63
N GLY A 298 -10.02 8.39 -5.60
CA GLY A 298 -10.04 8.73 -7.02
C GLY A 298 -11.40 8.63 -7.68
N ASP A 299 -11.56 9.32 -8.80
CA ASP A 299 -12.70 9.20 -9.71
C ASP A 299 -12.34 8.51 -11.03
N GLY A 300 -11.07 8.10 -11.20
CA GLY A 300 -10.55 7.51 -12.43
C GLY A 300 -10.31 8.52 -13.56
N ASN A 301 -10.48 9.82 -13.29
CA ASN A 301 -10.28 10.89 -14.26
C ASN A 301 -9.41 12.01 -13.67
N THR A 302 -9.94 12.78 -12.71
CA THR A 302 -9.19 13.85 -12.03
C THR A 302 -8.14 13.31 -11.07
N ILE A 303 -8.51 12.25 -10.35
CA ILE A 303 -7.63 11.58 -9.40
C ILE A 303 -7.62 10.12 -9.83
N SER A 304 -6.54 9.72 -10.49
CA SER A 304 -6.34 8.41 -11.09
C SER A 304 -4.96 7.83 -10.79
N LYS A 305 -4.03 8.66 -10.28
CA LYS A 305 -2.69 8.27 -9.88
C LYS A 305 -2.46 8.38 -8.36
N ASP A 306 -1.48 7.63 -7.86
CA ASP A 306 -1.10 7.58 -6.44
C ASP A 306 -0.72 8.98 -5.90
N TRP A 307 0.08 9.75 -6.66
CA TRP A 307 0.53 11.08 -6.26
C TRP A 307 -0.60 12.13 -6.29
N GLU A 308 -1.54 12.02 -7.23
CA GLU A 308 -2.75 12.87 -7.27
C GLU A 308 -3.61 12.61 -6.03
N ALA A 309 -3.78 11.33 -5.67
CA ALA A 309 -4.55 10.94 -4.51
C ALA A 309 -3.88 11.40 -3.20
N LEU A 310 -2.57 11.18 -3.03
CA LEU A 310 -1.82 11.66 -1.87
C LEU A 310 -1.81 13.19 -1.78
N GLY A 311 -1.65 13.87 -2.92
CA GLY A 311 -1.76 15.32 -3.07
C GLY A 311 -3.13 15.87 -2.69
N ALA A 312 -4.18 15.05 -2.80
CA ALA A 312 -5.53 15.41 -2.39
C ALA A 312 -5.82 15.17 -0.90
N LEU A 313 -4.90 14.57 -0.14
CA LEU A 313 -5.07 14.21 1.26
C LEU A 313 -4.22 15.08 2.19
N GLU A 314 -4.73 15.36 3.38
CA GLU A 314 -4.04 16.11 4.43
C GLU A 314 -3.37 15.18 5.45
N ALA A 315 -4.09 14.17 5.92
CA ALA A 315 -3.62 13.28 6.98
C ALA A 315 -4.29 11.91 6.94
N PHE A 316 -3.57 10.92 7.48
CA PHE A 316 -4.04 9.59 7.80
C PHE A 316 -4.37 9.47 9.29
N PHE A 317 -5.43 8.72 9.62
CA PHE A 317 -5.92 8.53 10.98
C PHE A 317 -6.04 7.03 11.30
N LEU A 318 -5.49 6.60 12.43
CA LEU A 318 -5.56 5.21 12.89
C LEU A 318 -6.02 5.12 14.36
N PRO A 319 -7.23 4.59 14.62
CA PRO A 319 -7.74 4.42 15.97
C PRO A 319 -7.03 3.30 16.74
N TRP A 320 -6.83 3.53 18.03
CA TRP A 320 -6.29 2.55 18.97
C TRP A 320 -6.79 2.80 20.39
N ALA A 321 -6.74 1.79 21.25
CA ALA A 321 -7.06 1.93 22.67
C ALA A 321 -6.08 1.12 23.54
N PRO A 322 -5.73 1.59 24.75
CA PRO A 322 -5.21 0.71 25.80
C PRO A 322 -6.15 -0.49 26.01
N TRP A 323 -5.59 -1.69 26.16
CA TRP A 323 -6.39 -2.88 26.45
C TRP A 323 -6.17 -3.35 27.88
N ASP A 324 -7.28 -3.57 28.58
CA ASP A 324 -7.35 -4.05 29.97
C ASP A 324 -7.33 -5.59 30.08
N GLY A 325 -7.42 -6.30 28.94
CA GLY A 325 -7.51 -7.76 28.89
C GLY A 325 -8.93 -8.31 29.01
N THR A 326 -9.92 -7.48 29.33
CA THR A 326 -11.30 -7.90 29.64
C THR A 326 -12.36 -7.26 28.76
N SER A 327 -12.14 -6.02 28.32
CA SER A 327 -13.05 -5.28 27.47
C SER A 327 -13.17 -5.94 26.09
N ALA A 328 -14.41 -6.15 25.65
CA ALA A 328 -14.69 -6.63 24.30
C ALA A 328 -14.27 -5.57 23.27
N PRO A 329 -13.53 -5.92 22.20
CA PRO A 329 -13.08 -4.93 21.23
C PRO A 329 -14.20 -4.08 20.61
N ALA A 330 -15.37 -4.69 20.36
CA ALA A 330 -16.53 -3.98 19.82
C ALA A 330 -17.06 -2.86 20.74
N ALA A 331 -16.93 -3.00 22.06
CA ALA A 331 -17.33 -1.96 23.02
C ALA A 331 -16.42 -0.74 22.94
N LEU A 332 -15.13 -0.93 22.63
CA LEU A 332 -14.16 0.15 22.45
C LEU A 332 -14.36 0.87 21.12
N ALA A 333 -14.78 0.14 20.07
CA ALA A 333 -14.99 0.65 18.72
C ALA A 333 -15.93 1.86 18.65
N GLY A 334 -17.01 1.84 19.42
CA GLY A 334 -17.99 2.95 19.46
C GLY A 334 -17.49 4.23 20.13
N SER A 335 -16.35 4.17 20.84
CA SER A 335 -15.79 5.31 21.59
C SER A 335 -14.69 6.06 20.84
N PHE A 336 -14.33 5.62 19.63
CA PHE A 336 -13.18 6.19 18.95
C PHE A 336 -13.44 7.62 18.46
N PRO A 337 -12.51 8.55 18.72
CA PRO A 337 -12.52 9.83 18.04
C PRO A 337 -12.35 9.61 16.54
N THR A 338 -12.89 10.55 15.76
CA THR A 338 -12.88 10.51 14.30
C THR A 338 -12.23 11.77 13.76
N ALA A 339 -11.86 11.80 12.48
CA ALA A 339 -11.25 12.98 11.87
C ALA A 339 -12.14 14.24 11.97
N GLN A 340 -13.46 14.08 11.98
CA GLN A 340 -14.44 15.16 12.10
C GLN A 340 -14.77 15.57 13.54
N ALA A 341 -14.57 14.66 14.50
CA ALA A 341 -14.84 14.88 15.92
C ALA A 341 -13.59 14.46 16.71
N PRO A 342 -12.54 15.31 16.73
CA PRO A 342 -11.35 15.05 17.53
C PRO A 342 -11.74 14.97 19.00
N ALA A 343 -10.97 14.20 19.78
CA ALA A 343 -11.26 14.00 21.19
C ALA A 343 -11.34 15.35 21.94
N SER A 344 -12.45 15.58 22.63
CA SER A 344 -12.60 16.70 23.57
C SER A 344 -11.73 16.41 24.81
N ASP A 345 -10.75 17.28 25.09
CA ASP A 345 -9.80 17.28 26.21
C ASP A 345 -9.68 16.01 27.08
N ALA A 346 -8.79 15.11 26.63
CA ALA A 346 -7.77 14.28 27.30
C ALA A 346 -7.90 13.71 28.75
N SER A 347 -8.98 13.90 29.52
CA SER A 347 -8.94 13.52 30.95
C SER A 347 -9.15 12.03 31.24
N SER A 348 -9.54 11.21 30.26
CA SER A 348 -9.85 9.79 30.51
C SER A 348 -8.86 8.82 29.89
N THR A 349 -8.22 8.02 30.75
CA THR A 349 -7.23 7.01 30.38
C THR A 349 -7.81 5.76 29.71
N THR A 350 -9.13 5.58 29.73
CA THR A 350 -9.83 4.40 29.20
C THR A 350 -10.40 4.61 27.80
N HIS A 351 -10.33 5.82 27.25
CA HIS A 351 -10.96 6.12 25.98
C HIS A 351 -10.07 5.75 24.79
N GLY A 352 -10.74 5.50 23.66
CA GLY A 352 -10.09 5.38 22.38
C GLY A 352 -9.28 6.64 22.04
N ARG A 353 -8.17 6.42 21.33
CA ARG A 353 -7.24 7.44 20.86
C ARG A 353 -7.08 7.31 19.34
N LEU A 354 -6.54 8.35 18.71
CA LEU A 354 -6.45 8.44 17.26
C LEU A 354 -5.07 8.98 16.87
N LEU A 355 -4.24 8.13 16.26
CA LEU A 355 -3.01 8.62 15.64
C LEU A 355 -3.39 9.47 14.43
N ARG A 356 -2.88 10.70 14.34
CA ARG A 356 -3.04 11.58 13.18
C ARG A 356 -1.69 11.80 12.52
N ALA A 357 -1.44 11.15 11.39
CA ALA A 357 -0.21 11.26 10.62
C ALA A 357 -0.42 12.16 9.39
N PRO A 358 0.01 13.44 9.43
CA PRO A 358 -0.04 14.32 8.27
C PRO A 358 0.81 13.78 7.13
N PHE A 359 0.34 13.94 5.90
CA PHE A 359 1.13 13.61 4.72
C PHE A 359 2.19 14.68 4.45
N ASP A 360 3.42 14.25 4.22
CA ASP A 360 4.57 15.04 3.80
C ASP A 360 4.45 15.34 2.30
N GLN A 361 3.67 16.38 1.97
CA GLN A 361 3.41 16.77 0.58
C GLN A 361 4.69 17.05 -0.22
N PRO A 362 5.69 17.79 0.31
CA PRO A 362 6.98 17.93 -0.36
C PRO A 362 7.67 16.59 -0.65
N GLY A 363 7.61 15.63 0.29
CA GLY A 363 8.18 14.29 0.09
C GLY A 363 7.43 13.47 -0.96
N VAL A 364 6.11 13.64 -1.09
CA VAL A 364 5.31 13.05 -2.18
C VAL A 364 5.75 13.63 -3.52
N ASP A 365 5.81 14.96 -3.64
CA ASP A 365 6.21 15.64 -4.87
C ASP A 365 7.63 15.25 -5.29
N GLU A 366 8.59 15.21 -4.35
CA GLU A 366 9.97 14.81 -4.63
C GLU A 366 10.09 13.36 -5.11
N TYR A 367 9.35 12.43 -4.49
CA TYR A 367 9.37 11.02 -4.89
C TYR A 367 8.78 10.83 -6.29
N PHE A 368 7.70 11.54 -6.62
CA PHE A 368 7.01 11.41 -7.91
C PHE A 368 7.46 12.41 -8.98
N ALA A 369 8.47 13.25 -8.71
CA ALA A 369 8.96 14.28 -9.63
C ALA A 369 9.26 13.73 -11.03
N ASP A 370 9.94 12.58 -11.13
CA ASP A 370 10.25 11.96 -12.43
C ASP A 370 8.97 11.60 -13.21
N PHE A 371 7.90 11.18 -12.53
CA PHE A 371 6.61 10.90 -13.18
C PHE A 371 5.94 12.19 -13.65
N ILE A 372 5.89 13.19 -12.76
CA ILE A 372 5.18 14.46 -12.98
C ILE A 372 5.86 15.24 -14.12
N GLU A 373 7.19 15.29 -14.13
CA GLU A 373 7.97 16.09 -15.08
C GLU A 373 8.27 15.34 -16.38
N HIS A 374 8.49 14.03 -16.33
CA HIS A 374 9.03 13.24 -17.44
C HIS A 374 8.18 12.02 -17.82
N GLY A 375 7.08 11.77 -17.11
CA GLY A 375 6.14 10.68 -17.40
C GLY A 375 6.51 9.33 -16.79
N GLU A 376 5.63 8.35 -17.03
CA GLU A 376 5.65 7.03 -16.39
C GLU A 376 6.92 6.21 -16.67
N GLU A 377 7.45 6.27 -17.90
CA GLU A 377 8.65 5.52 -18.26
C GLU A 377 9.88 6.01 -17.49
N ALA A 378 10.02 7.34 -17.34
CA ALA A 378 11.12 7.96 -16.60
C ALA A 378 11.08 7.56 -15.12
N TYR A 379 9.89 7.66 -14.51
CA TYR A 379 9.66 7.18 -13.15
C TYR A 379 9.99 5.70 -12.98
N THR A 380 9.49 4.85 -13.88
CA THR A 380 9.71 3.40 -13.78
C THR A 380 11.20 3.06 -13.86
N ARG A 381 11.92 3.75 -14.74
CA ARG A 381 13.37 3.58 -14.90
C ARG A 381 14.14 4.05 -13.67
N SER A 382 13.83 5.21 -13.11
CA SER A 382 14.54 5.75 -11.95
C SER A 382 14.26 5.02 -10.64
N HIS A 383 13.05 4.48 -10.48
CA HIS A 383 12.61 3.80 -9.24
C HIS A 383 12.83 2.29 -9.28
N TYR A 384 12.69 1.66 -10.44
CA TYR A 384 12.72 0.18 -10.56
C TYR A 384 13.77 -0.34 -11.56
N GLY A 385 14.49 0.55 -12.24
CA GLY A 385 15.56 0.22 -13.17
C GLY A 385 15.10 -0.12 -14.58
N ASP A 386 16.04 -0.09 -15.53
CA ASP A 386 15.79 -0.27 -16.97
C ASP A 386 15.08 -1.57 -17.32
N ALA A 387 15.41 -2.66 -16.63
CA ALA A 387 14.82 -3.96 -16.91
C ALA A 387 13.30 -3.97 -16.65
N ARG A 388 12.83 -3.26 -15.62
CA ARG A 388 11.39 -3.14 -15.35
C ARG A 388 10.71 -2.19 -16.32
N ALA A 389 11.33 -1.04 -16.62
CA ALA A 389 10.78 -0.09 -17.59
C ALA A 389 10.59 -0.73 -18.98
N ASN A 390 11.59 -1.46 -19.47
CA ASN A 390 11.51 -2.17 -20.74
C ASN A 390 10.42 -3.25 -20.74
N MET A 391 10.29 -4.01 -19.64
CA MET A 391 9.25 -5.02 -19.49
C MET A 391 7.85 -4.40 -19.49
N SER A 392 7.65 -3.27 -18.80
CA SER A 392 6.36 -2.55 -18.80
C SER A 392 5.99 -2.09 -20.20
N ARG A 393 6.91 -1.39 -20.89
CA ARG A 393 6.69 -0.91 -22.26
C ARG A 393 6.32 -2.03 -23.23
N VAL A 394 7.05 -3.15 -23.18
CA VAL A 394 6.79 -4.31 -24.04
C VAL A 394 5.46 -4.99 -23.69
N ALA A 395 5.08 -5.01 -22.42
CA ALA A 395 3.77 -5.50 -21.99
C ALA A 395 2.64 -4.60 -22.50
N ASP A 396 2.79 -3.28 -22.43
CA ASP A 396 1.80 -2.32 -22.92
C ASP A 396 1.63 -2.39 -24.44
N GLU A 397 2.73 -2.46 -25.19
CA GLU A 397 2.69 -2.67 -26.64
C GLU A 397 2.00 -3.99 -27.01
N SER A 398 2.29 -5.06 -26.27
CA SER A 398 1.67 -6.37 -26.47
C SER A 398 0.17 -6.35 -26.17
N MET A 399 -0.23 -5.72 -25.06
CA MET A 399 -1.64 -5.55 -24.68
C MET A 399 -2.40 -4.69 -25.68
N ALA A 400 -1.79 -3.63 -26.21
CA ALA A 400 -2.40 -2.78 -27.24
C ALA A 400 -2.68 -3.59 -28.52
N VAL A 401 -1.69 -4.34 -29.02
CA VAL A 401 -1.84 -5.19 -30.22
C VAL A 401 -2.89 -6.29 -29.99
N MET A 402 -2.91 -6.91 -28.80
CA MET A 402 -3.92 -7.91 -28.46
C MET A 402 -5.32 -7.29 -28.41
N GLY A 403 -5.44 -6.10 -27.82
CA GLY A 403 -6.69 -5.34 -27.77
C GLY A 403 -7.23 -5.01 -29.15
N GLU A 404 -6.38 -4.51 -30.05
CA GLU A 404 -6.76 -4.23 -31.45
C GLU A 404 -7.22 -5.49 -32.18
N ARG A 405 -6.52 -6.62 -31.99
CA ARG A 405 -6.90 -7.90 -32.59
C ARG A 405 -8.25 -8.39 -32.08
N LEU A 406 -8.52 -8.27 -30.78
CA LEU A 406 -9.81 -8.64 -30.19
C LEU A 406 -10.93 -7.75 -30.72
N LEU A 407 -10.70 -6.44 -30.82
CA LEU A 407 -11.66 -5.50 -31.40
C LEU A 407 -11.94 -5.82 -32.88
N ALA A 408 -10.92 -6.16 -33.67
CA ALA A 408 -11.08 -6.56 -35.06
C ALA A 408 -11.91 -7.85 -35.19
N GLN A 409 -11.70 -8.83 -34.31
CA GLN A 409 -12.50 -10.06 -34.28
C GLN A 409 -13.97 -9.79 -33.92
N VAL A 410 -14.23 -8.90 -32.95
CA VAL A 410 -15.59 -8.49 -32.59
C VAL A 410 -16.28 -7.78 -33.76
N ALA A 411 -15.56 -6.89 -34.45
CA ALA A 411 -16.07 -6.19 -35.62
C ALA A 411 -16.37 -7.14 -36.79
N GLN A 412 -15.48 -8.08 -37.09
CA GLN A 412 -15.69 -9.12 -38.11
C GLN A 412 -16.91 -10.00 -37.80
N ALA A 413 -17.21 -10.21 -36.51
CA ALA A 413 -18.38 -10.96 -36.08
C ALA A 413 -19.68 -10.13 -36.05
N GLY A 414 -19.66 -8.85 -36.44
CA GLY A 414 -20.83 -7.97 -36.41
C GLY A 414 -21.32 -7.62 -35.00
N ASN A 415 -20.48 -7.79 -33.97
CA ASN A 415 -20.85 -7.67 -32.56
C ASN A 415 -20.42 -6.35 -31.90
N THR A 416 -20.06 -5.33 -32.69
CA THR A 416 -19.52 -4.05 -32.18
C THR A 416 -20.52 -3.33 -31.28
N ASP A 417 -21.80 -3.28 -31.64
CA ASP A 417 -22.83 -2.58 -30.85
C ASP A 417 -23.04 -3.26 -29.49
N VAL A 418 -22.97 -4.59 -29.45
CA VAL A 418 -23.03 -5.37 -28.22
C VAL A 418 -21.84 -5.06 -27.32
N LEU A 419 -20.64 -4.91 -27.90
CA LEU A 419 -19.45 -4.51 -27.14
C LEU A 419 -19.58 -3.08 -26.61
N ILE A 420 -19.98 -2.11 -27.43
CA ILE A 420 -20.21 -0.71 -27.02
C ILE A 420 -21.20 -0.68 -25.85
N GLN A 421 -22.32 -1.39 -25.96
CA GLN A 421 -23.30 -1.45 -24.88
C GLN A 421 -22.72 -2.09 -23.62
N ARG A 422 -21.92 -3.17 -23.73
CA ARG A 422 -21.24 -3.80 -22.58
C ARG A 422 -20.23 -2.88 -21.92
N LEU A 423 -19.50 -2.07 -22.69
CA LEU A 423 -18.57 -1.09 -22.15
C LEU A 423 -19.30 0.00 -21.37
N ARG A 424 -20.39 0.55 -21.91
CA ARG A 424 -21.28 1.47 -21.18
C ARG A 424 -21.85 0.83 -19.93
N ASP A 425 -22.30 -0.42 -20.03
CA ASP A 425 -22.83 -1.18 -18.90
C ASP A 425 -21.78 -1.40 -17.80
N SER A 426 -20.50 -1.48 -18.19
CA SER A 426 -19.36 -1.65 -17.27
C SER A 426 -18.79 -0.32 -16.76
N GLY A 427 -19.47 0.80 -17.01
CA GLY A 427 -19.01 2.13 -16.62
C GLY A 427 -17.87 2.70 -17.49
N MET A 428 -17.50 2.03 -18.57
CA MET A 428 -16.47 2.46 -19.53
C MET A 428 -17.09 3.27 -20.68
N GLY A 429 -17.92 4.26 -20.35
CA GLY A 429 -18.69 5.05 -21.32
C GLY A 429 -17.80 5.76 -22.34
N GLU A 430 -16.72 6.41 -21.90
CA GLU A 430 -15.80 7.12 -22.81
C GLU A 430 -15.13 6.19 -23.84
N LEU A 431 -14.75 4.98 -23.42
CA LEU A 431 -14.19 3.99 -24.35
C LEU A 431 -15.25 3.51 -25.34
N ALA A 432 -16.48 3.33 -24.86
CA ALA A 432 -17.61 2.98 -25.71
C ALA A 432 -17.89 4.06 -26.76
N ASP A 433 -17.82 5.34 -26.40
CA ASP A 433 -18.06 6.47 -27.30
C ASP A 433 -16.89 6.65 -28.29
N LYS A 434 -15.65 6.43 -27.85
CA LYS A 434 -14.48 6.34 -28.74
C LYS A 434 -14.59 5.20 -29.75
N LEU A 435 -15.19 4.07 -29.36
CA LEU A 435 -15.44 2.95 -30.28
C LEU A 435 -16.60 3.24 -31.23
N ALA A 436 -17.69 3.83 -30.73
CA ALA A 436 -18.84 4.21 -31.53
C ALA A 436 -18.49 5.24 -32.62
N SER A 437 -17.58 6.18 -32.33
CA SER A 437 -17.11 7.18 -33.30
C SER A 437 -16.16 6.66 -34.39
N ARG A 438 -15.71 5.40 -34.30
CA ARG A 438 -14.88 4.73 -35.32
C ARG A 438 -15.68 3.87 -36.29
N GLN A 439 -16.97 3.64 -36.02
CA GLN A 439 -17.92 3.06 -36.97
C GLN A 439 -18.28 4.11 -38.02
#